data_AF-A0A098EFE9-F1
#
_entry.id   AF-A0A098EFE9-F1
#
_cell.length_a   1.000
_cell.length_b   1.000
_cell.length_c   1.000
_cell.angle_alpha   90.00
_cell.angle_beta   90.00
_cell.angle_gamma   90.00
#
_symmetry.space_group_name_H-M   'P 1'
#
loop_
_entity.id
_entity.type
_entity.pdbx_description
1 polymer ?
#
loop_
_entity_poly.entity_id
_entity_poly.type
_entity_poly.pdbx_seq_one_letter_code
_entity_poly.pdbx_strand_id
1 'polypeptide(L)'
;MWLKNTLLIPIKPIYLRDDDHIKVHIFLCVTGLIFYRYLMWKLKKQDEPLSDTTVIENLEKIRVMLAKRDDEPVKIKYEEMDLNQMRLFSTLELGGALKKVNL
;
A
#
# COMPACT_ATOMS: atom_id res chain seq x y z
N MET A 1 -22.19 -26.27 37.97
CA MET A 1 -22.81 -26.10 36.64
C MET A 1 -23.17 -24.63 36.45
N TRP A 2 -22.28 -23.80 35.89
CA TRP A 2 -22.68 -22.47 35.38
C TRP A 2 -21.61 -21.84 34.48
N LEU A 3 -21.57 -22.28 33.23
CA LEU A 3 -20.94 -21.57 32.11
C LEU A 3 -21.72 -21.86 30.82
N LYS A 4 -23.05 -21.76 30.90
CA LYS A 4 -23.93 -21.72 29.74
C LYS A 4 -24.39 -20.27 29.59
N ASN A 5 -23.67 -19.45 28.82
CA ASN A 5 -24.21 -18.32 28.04
C ASN A 5 -23.16 -17.38 27.40
N THR A 6 -22.02 -17.90 26.95
CA THR A 6 -21.19 -17.19 25.99
C THR A 6 -21.19 -17.97 24.69
N LEU A 7 -21.91 -17.44 23.70
CA LEU A 7 -21.79 -17.88 22.31
C LEU A 7 -20.39 -17.48 21.81
N LEU A 8 -19.39 -18.27 22.19
CA LEU A 8 -18.06 -18.22 21.60
C LEU A 8 -18.20 -18.80 20.19
N ILE A 9 -18.40 -17.93 19.20
CA ILE A 9 -18.21 -18.29 17.80
C ILE A 9 -16.72 -18.55 17.64
N PRO A 10 -16.25 -19.81 17.51
CA PRO A 10 -14.84 -20.06 17.31
C PRO A 10 -14.57 -19.85 15.82
N ILE A 11 -14.31 -18.60 15.43
CA ILE A 11 -13.67 -18.34 14.14
C ILE A 11 -12.21 -18.73 14.33
N LYS A 12 -11.91 -20.00 14.16
CA LYS A 12 -10.54 -20.50 14.24
C LYS A 12 -9.86 -20.15 12.93
N PRO A 13 -8.86 -19.24 12.87
CA PRO A 13 -8.01 -19.17 11.70
C PRO A 13 -7.16 -20.44 11.72
N ILE A 14 -7.28 -21.26 10.67
CA ILE A 14 -6.63 -22.57 10.56
C ILE A 14 -5.08 -22.45 10.55
N TYR A 15 -4.53 -21.23 10.53
CA TYR A 15 -3.09 -20.94 10.41
C TYR A 15 -2.48 -20.09 11.56
N LEU A 16 -3.23 -19.72 12.60
CA LEU A 16 -2.70 -18.92 13.71
C LEU A 16 -2.61 -19.76 14.98
N ARG A 17 -1.50 -20.47 15.17
CA ARG A 17 -1.25 -21.27 16.38
C ARG A 17 -0.03 -20.80 17.20
N ASP A 18 0.79 -19.88 16.69
CA ASP A 18 1.89 -19.27 17.43
C ASP A 18 1.60 -17.80 17.75
N ASP A 19 1.70 -17.44 19.03
CA ASP A 19 1.45 -16.09 19.54
C ASP A 19 2.30 -15.01 18.86
N ASP A 20 3.48 -15.38 18.37
CA ASP A 20 4.37 -14.44 17.68
C ASP A 20 3.86 -14.06 16.29
N HIS A 21 3.20 -14.98 15.58
CA HIS A 21 2.57 -14.67 14.29
C HIS A 21 1.36 -13.73 14.45
N ILE A 22 0.64 -13.83 15.57
CA ILE A 22 -0.47 -12.93 15.91
C ILE A 22 0.04 -11.50 16.09
N LYS A 23 1.12 -11.32 16.85
CA LYS A 23 1.73 -10.00 17.08
C LYS A 23 2.18 -9.35 15.77
N VAL A 24 2.83 -10.10 14.89
CA VAL A 24 3.29 -9.61 13.59
C VAL A 24 2.10 -9.24 12.69
N HIS A 25 1.05 -10.08 12.65
CA HIS A 25 -0.15 -9.78 11.87
C HIS A 25 -0.82 -8.49 12.34
N ILE A 26 -1.06 -8.35 13.66
CA ILE A 26 -1.65 -7.14 14.24
C ILE A 26 -0.78 -5.92 13.95
N PHE A 27 0.55 -6.04 14.10
CA PHE A 27 1.48 -4.96 13.80
C PHE A 27 1.39 -4.52 12.33
N LEU A 28 1.38 -5.47 11.39
CA LEU A 28 1.23 -5.17 9.96
C LEU A 28 -0.12 -4.52 9.65
N CYS A 29 -1.20 -5.01 10.26
CA CYS A 29 -2.53 -4.42 10.09
C CYS A 29 -2.60 -2.97 10.61
N VAL A 30 -2.12 -2.73 11.83
CA VAL A 30 -2.13 -1.38 12.44
C VAL A 30 -1.23 -0.43 11.65
N THR A 31 -0.03 -0.88 11.28
CA THR A 31 0.91 -0.09 10.48
C THR A 31 0.34 0.23 9.10
N GLY A 32 -0.27 -0.75 8.43
CA GLY A 32 -0.95 -0.57 7.15
C GLY A 32 -2.10 0.44 7.24
N LEU A 33 -2.93 0.36 8.29
CA LEU A 33 -4.02 1.31 8.53
C LEU A 33 -3.53 2.73 8.80
N ILE A 34 -2.42 2.87 9.54
CA ILE A 34 -1.78 4.17 9.79
C ILE A 34 -1.30 4.77 8.46
N PHE A 35 -0.61 4.00 7.62
CA PHE A 35 -0.15 4.47 6.33
C PHE A 35 -1.31 4.81 5.39
N TYR A 36 -2.34 3.98 5.33
CA TYR A 36 -3.55 4.25 4.55
C TYR A 36 -4.19 5.57 4.97
N ARG A 37 -4.39 5.78 6.27
CA ARG A 37 -5.01 7.00 6.80
C ARG A 37 -4.14 8.24 6.57
N TYR A 38 -2.82 8.10 6.69
CA TYR A 38 -1.88 9.16 6.38
C TYR A 38 -1.92 9.54 4.90
N LEU A 39 -1.94 8.55 4.00
CA LEU A 39 -2.03 8.76 2.56
C LEU A 39 -3.30 9.53 2.18
N MET A 40 -4.46 9.07 2.67
CA MET A 40 -5.74 9.74 2.39
C MET A 40 -5.79 11.15 2.96
N TRP A 41 -5.24 11.38 4.15
CA TRP A 41 -5.13 12.72 4.72
C TRP A 41 -4.25 13.64 3.85
N LYS A 42 -3.11 13.15 3.37
CA LYS A 42 -2.19 13.91 2.51
C LYS A 42 -2.86 14.29 1.19
N LEU A 43 -3.54 13.35 0.54
CA LEU A 43 -4.25 13.58 -0.72
C LEU A 43 -5.41 14.56 -0.55
N LYS A 44 -6.18 14.45 0.54
CA LYS A 44 -7.22 15.43 0.88
C LYS A 44 -6.67 16.83 1.07
N LYS A 45 -5.49 16.98 1.68
CA LYS A 45 -4.82 18.28 1.86
C LYS A 45 -4.36 18.89 0.52
N GLN A 46 -4.09 18.04 -0.47
CA GLN A 46 -3.68 18.47 -1.81
C GLN A 46 -4.86 18.64 -2.77
N ASP A 47 -6.11 18.61 -2.26
CA ASP A 47 -7.35 18.75 -3.05
C ASP A 47 -7.46 17.70 -4.17
N GLU A 48 -7.05 16.46 -3.89
CA GLU A 48 -7.20 15.35 -4.85
C GLU A 48 -8.70 14.99 -4.97
N PRO A 49 -9.30 15.08 -6.17
CA PRO A 49 -10.75 14.90 -6.34
C PRO A 49 -11.18 13.43 -6.48
N LEU A 50 -10.25 12.47 -6.43
CA LEU A 50 -10.55 11.05 -6.53
C LEU A 50 -11.08 10.49 -5.21
N SER A 51 -11.99 9.52 -5.28
CA SER A 51 -12.38 8.76 -4.09
C SER A 51 -11.22 7.90 -3.58
N ASP A 52 -11.18 7.67 -2.26
CA ASP A 52 -10.15 6.85 -1.61
C ASP A 52 -9.92 5.49 -2.29
N THR A 53 -11.01 4.81 -2.69
CA THR A 53 -10.94 3.52 -3.40
C THR A 53 -10.29 3.66 -4.78
N THR A 54 -10.68 4.69 -5.53
CA THR A 54 -10.15 4.97 -6.87
C THR A 54 -8.67 5.34 -6.81
N VAL A 55 -8.24 6.04 -5.76
CA VAL A 55 -6.82 6.33 -5.51
C VAL A 55 -6.02 5.03 -5.42
N ILE A 56 -6.44 4.09 -4.57
CA ILE A 56 -5.71 2.83 -4.38
C ILE A 56 -5.66 2.04 -5.69
N GLU A 57 -6.79 1.89 -6.39
CA GLU A 57 -6.85 1.19 -7.67
C GLU A 57 -5.92 1.81 -8.73
N ASN A 58 -5.83 3.13 -8.78
CA ASN A 58 -4.93 3.81 -9.72
C ASN A 58 -3.46 3.61 -9.33
N LEU A 59 -3.13 3.67 -8.03
CA LEU A 59 -1.78 3.42 -7.54
C LEU A 59 -1.32 1.98 -7.80
N GLU A 60 -2.19 0.99 -7.60
CA GLU A 60 -1.89 -0.42 -7.89
C GLU A 60 -1.59 -0.69 -9.37
N LYS A 61 -2.22 0.08 -10.26
CA LYS A 61 -2.02 -0.03 -11.71
C LYS A 61 -0.76 0.69 -12.19
N ILE A 62 -0.15 1.57 -11.38
CA ILE A 62 1.12 2.21 -11.74
C ILE A 62 2.22 1.16 -11.70
N ARG A 63 2.75 0.82 -12.87
CA ARG A 63 3.85 -0.14 -13.02
C ARG A 63 5.14 0.58 -13.35
N VAL A 64 6.16 0.30 -12.55
CA VAL A 64 7.51 0.85 -12.68
C VAL A 64 8.47 -0.32 -12.91
N MET A 65 9.22 -0.27 -14.01
CA MET A 65 10.19 -1.30 -14.37
C MET A 65 11.61 -0.77 -14.22
N LEU A 66 12.49 -1.57 -13.62
CA LEU A 66 13.92 -1.30 -13.58
C LEU A 66 14.59 -2.04 -14.74
N ALA A 67 15.13 -1.30 -15.69
CA ALA A 67 15.88 -1.87 -16.79
C ALA A 67 17.38 -1.67 -16.53
N LYS A 68 18.12 -2.77 -16.38
CA LYS A 68 19.58 -2.78 -16.37
C LYS A 68 20.05 -3.43 -17.68
N ARG A 69 20.90 -2.73 -18.43
CA ARG A 69 21.68 -3.32 -19.53
C ARG A 69 23.11 -3.50 -19.02
N ASP A 70 23.80 -4.54 -19.48
CA ASP A 70 25.10 -4.95 -18.93
C ASP A 70 26.17 -3.83 -18.96
N ASP A 71 26.02 -2.84 -19.85
CA ASP A 71 26.91 -1.66 -19.98
C ASP A 71 26.23 -0.30 -19.68
N GLU A 72 24.98 -0.26 -19.19
CA GLU A 72 24.27 1.00 -18.91
C GLU A 72 23.78 1.11 -17.45
N PRO A 73 23.74 2.33 -16.88
CA PRO A 73 23.16 2.56 -15.56
C PRO A 73 21.69 2.14 -15.53
N VAL A 74 21.21 1.71 -14.36
CA VAL A 74 19.83 1.28 -14.16
C VAL A 74 18.88 2.41 -14.55
N LYS A 75 18.07 2.18 -15.59
CA LYS A 75 17.06 3.12 -16.06
C LYS A 75 15.70 2.68 -15.57
N ILE A 76 15.05 3.55 -14.81
CA ILE A 76 13.64 3.39 -14.47
C ILE A 76 12.82 3.69 -15.72
N LYS A 77 12.02 2.72 -16.15
CA LYS A 77 11.01 2.86 -17.20
C LYS A 77 9.63 2.80 -16.58
N TYR A 78 8.73 3.62 -17.11
CA TYR A 78 7.34 3.67 -16.69
C TYR A 78 6.50 3.05 -17.80
N GLU A 79 5.50 2.24 -17.43
CA GLU A 79 4.46 1.83 -18.38
C GLU A 79 3.55 3.03 -18.69
N GLU A 80 2.78 2.96 -19.77
CA GLU A 80 1.82 4.01 -20.12
C GLU A 80 0.83 4.23 -18.96
N MET A 81 0.65 5.50 -18.59
CA MET A 81 -0.21 5.93 -17.50
C MET A 81 -1.39 6.73 -18.03
N ASP A 82 -2.58 6.48 -17.47
CA ASP A 82 -3.75 7.33 -17.66
C ASP A 82 -3.57 8.71 -16.99
N LEU A 83 -4.37 9.69 -17.39
CA LEU A 83 -4.38 11.04 -16.82
C LEU A 83 -4.51 11.05 -15.29
N ASN A 84 -5.36 10.20 -14.72
CA ASN A 84 -5.53 10.12 -13.27
C ASN A 84 -4.28 9.56 -12.57
N GLN A 85 -3.63 8.58 -13.18
CA GLN A 85 -2.40 7.97 -12.67
C GLN A 85 -1.24 8.96 -12.74
N MET A 86 -1.10 9.70 -13.84
CA MET A 86 -0.08 10.74 -13.98
C MET A 86 -0.27 11.87 -12.96
N ARG A 87 -1.52 12.29 -12.72
CA ARG A 87 -1.84 13.28 -11.69
C ARG A 87 -1.43 12.76 -10.32
N LEU A 88 -1.90 11.56 -9.92
CA LEU A 88 -1.55 10.95 -8.63
C LEU A 88 -0.03 10.78 -8.45
N PHE A 89 0.66 10.32 -9.49
CA PHE A 89 2.11 10.14 -9.47
C PHE A 89 2.85 11.46 -9.21
N SER A 90 2.35 12.55 -9.79
CA SER A 90 2.89 13.90 -9.62
C SER A 90 2.54 14.48 -8.24
N THR A 91 1.28 14.38 -7.82
CA THR A 91 0.77 14.85 -6.52
C THR A 91 1.55 14.22 -5.34
N LEU A 92 1.90 12.94 -5.48
CA LEU A 92 2.66 12.19 -4.48
C LEU A 92 4.19 12.30 -4.62
N GLU A 93 4.68 13.04 -5.62
CA GLU A 93 6.11 13.24 -5.92
C GLU A 93 6.90 11.93 -6.10
N LEU A 94 6.25 10.88 -6.62
CA LEU A 94 6.83 9.54 -6.70
C LEU A 94 8.07 9.49 -7.61
N GLY A 95 8.11 10.30 -8.66
CA GLY A 95 9.28 10.40 -9.53
C GLY A 95 10.54 10.92 -8.80
N GLY A 96 10.37 11.81 -7.82
CA GLY A 96 11.46 12.30 -6.98
C GLY A 96 11.99 11.23 -6.03
N ALA A 97 11.08 10.45 -5.44
CA ALA A 97 11.43 9.30 -4.60
C ALA A 97 12.19 8.23 -5.39
N LEU A 98 11.70 7.88 -6.59
CA LEU A 98 12.29 6.84 -7.42
C LEU A 98 13.66 7.24 -7.98
N LYS A 99 13.88 8.52 -8.34
CA LYS A 99 15.20 9.02 -8.76
C LYS A 99 16.27 8.86 -7.67
N LYS A 100 15.90 8.95 -6.40
CA LYS A 100 16.84 8.75 -5.27
C LYS A 100 17.24 7.29 -5.08
N VAL A 101 16.49 6.34 -5.64
CA VAL A 101 16.76 4.90 -5.57
C VAL A 101 17.71 4.42 -6.67
N ASN A 102 17.89 5.21 -7.74
CA ASN A 102 18.96 5.01 -8.72
C ASN A 102 20.33 5.33 -8.07
N LEU A 103 20.84 4.39 -7.28
CA LEU A 103 22.24 4.28 -6.86
C LEU A 103 23.12 3.88 -8.06
#